data_AF-A0A0A2SR60-F1
#
_entry.id   AF-A0A0A2SR60-F1
#
_cell.length_a   1.000
_cell.length_b   1.000
_cell.length_c   1.000
_cell.angle_alpha   90.00
_cell.angle_beta   90.00
_cell.angle_gamma   90.00
#
_symmetry.space_group_name_H-M   'P 1'
#
loop_
_entity.id
_entity.type
_entity.pdbx_description
1 polymer ?
#
loop_
_entity_poly.entity_id
_entity_poly.type
_entity_poly.pdbx_seq_one_letter_code
_entity_poly.pdbx_strand_id
1 'polypeptide(L)'
;MKRNILVTVFIYVTSNFVFADNLGKYTYEIACKNCHAPQLAKSIKAPAAFDKKAWKLRFQQAKKEAKNNPIQFQTPMDYLLYSVKIGKGLMHHGGLCKEANIPNNNCSDDALVAAINYMSK
;
A
#
# COMPACT_ATOMS: atom_id res chain seq x y z
N MET A 1 -21.04 -35.41 7.26
CA MET A 1 -20.41 -34.35 8.08
C MET A 1 -19.12 -33.75 7.50
N LYS A 2 -18.21 -34.52 6.89
CA LYS A 2 -16.92 -33.99 6.36
C LYS A 2 -17.04 -33.03 5.15
N ARG A 3 -18.10 -33.16 4.32
CA ARG A 3 -18.31 -32.34 3.11
C ARG A 3 -18.73 -30.90 3.41
N ASN A 4 -19.42 -30.66 4.53
CA ASN A 4 -19.90 -29.32 4.90
C ASN A 4 -18.79 -28.47 5.53
N ILE A 5 -17.82 -29.08 6.23
CA ILE A 5 -16.66 -28.37 6.78
C ILE A 5 -15.78 -27.80 5.66
N LEU A 6 -15.60 -28.54 4.56
CA LEU A 6 -14.76 -28.12 3.44
C LEU A 6 -15.32 -26.87 2.72
N VAL A 7 -16.65 -26.79 2.60
CA VAL A 7 -17.34 -25.65 1.95
C VAL A 7 -17.28 -24.40 2.83
N THR A 8 -17.46 -24.54 4.14
CA THR A 8 -17.37 -23.40 5.06
C THR A 8 -15.95 -22.81 5.09
N VAL A 9 -14.91 -23.65 5.11
CA VAL A 9 -13.52 -23.18 5.07
C VAL A 9 -13.21 -22.44 3.76
N PHE A 10 -13.75 -22.89 2.63
CA PHE A 10 -13.52 -22.25 1.34
C PHE A 10 -14.12 -20.83 1.26
N ILE A 11 -15.32 -20.62 1.84
CA ILE A 11 -16.00 -19.32 1.86
C ILE A 11 -15.27 -18.28 2.73
N TYR A 12 -14.67 -18.71 3.85
CA TYR A 12 -13.88 -17.83 4.71
C TYR A 12 -12.56 -17.38 4.06
N VAL A 13 -11.93 -18.23 3.25
CA VAL A 13 -10.67 -17.87 2.58
C VAL A 13 -10.92 -16.85 1.46
N THR A 14 -12.00 -16.97 0.68
CA THR A 14 -12.26 -16.06 -0.45
C THR A 14 -12.75 -14.67 -0.03
N SER A 15 -13.41 -14.56 1.12
CA SER A 15 -13.96 -13.27 1.58
C SER A 15 -12.87 -12.29 2.02
N ASN A 16 -11.78 -12.76 2.63
CA ASN A 16 -10.66 -11.91 3.05
C ASN A 16 -9.96 -11.20 1.89
N PHE A 17 -9.86 -11.84 0.71
CA PHE A 17 -9.21 -11.22 -0.46
C PHE A 17 -10.02 -10.05 -1.04
N VAL A 18 -11.35 -10.12 -1.02
CA VAL A 18 -12.23 -9.08 -1.57
C VAL A 18 -12.20 -7.80 -0.72
N PHE A 19 -12.08 -7.95 0.61
CA PHE A 19 -11.97 -6.79 1.50
C PHE A 19 -10.62 -6.07 1.38
N ALA A 20 -9.52 -6.80 1.19
CA ALA A 20 -8.19 -6.20 0.99
C ALA A 20 -8.08 -5.40 -0.32
N ASP A 21 -8.69 -5.90 -1.41
CA ASP A 21 -8.70 -5.19 -2.70
C ASP A 21 -9.51 -3.89 -2.65
N ASN A 22 -10.63 -3.89 -1.91
CA ASN A 22 -11.39 -2.67 -1.68
C ASN A 22 -10.67 -1.68 -0.76
N LEU A 23 -9.97 -2.16 0.28
CA LEU A 23 -9.22 -1.29 1.19
C LEU A 23 -8.10 -0.54 0.48
N GLY A 24 -7.25 -1.26 -0.27
CA GLY A 24 -6.12 -0.65 -0.98
C GLY A 24 -6.57 0.36 -2.05
N LYS A 25 -7.61 0.02 -2.81
CA LYS A 25 -8.21 0.94 -3.77
C LYS A 25 -8.80 2.16 -3.08
N TYR A 26 -9.57 1.98 -2.01
CA TYR A 26 -10.19 3.06 -1.27
C TYR A 26 -9.13 4.05 -0.75
N THR A 27 -8.12 3.55 -0.04
CA THR A 27 -7.02 4.37 0.50
C THR A 27 -6.24 5.06 -0.61
N TYR A 28 -6.03 4.40 -1.76
CA TYR A 28 -5.46 5.06 -2.94
C TYR A 28 -6.31 6.24 -3.41
N GLU A 29 -7.60 6.04 -3.62
CA GLU A 29 -8.50 7.07 -4.16
C GLU A 29 -8.59 8.30 -3.25
N ILE A 30 -8.70 8.10 -1.93
CA ILE A 30 -8.89 9.21 -0.99
C ILE A 30 -7.60 9.98 -0.66
N ALA A 31 -6.44 9.35 -0.80
CA ALA A 31 -5.17 9.91 -0.32
C ALA A 31 -4.05 9.86 -1.37
N CYS A 32 -3.64 8.65 -1.77
CA CYS A 32 -2.42 8.47 -2.55
C CYS A 32 -2.53 8.99 -4.00
N LYS A 33 -3.73 8.96 -4.59
CA LYS A 33 -3.99 9.34 -5.99
C LYS A 33 -3.60 10.78 -6.30
N ASN A 34 -3.70 11.68 -5.32
CA ASN A 34 -3.31 13.09 -5.43
C ASN A 34 -1.84 13.30 -5.79
N CYS A 35 -1.00 12.27 -5.69
CA CYS A 35 0.39 12.31 -6.14
C CYS A 35 0.73 11.15 -7.08
N HIS A 36 0.17 9.97 -6.84
CA HIS A 36 0.52 8.74 -7.55
C HIS A 36 -0.33 8.48 -8.80
N ALA A 37 -1.35 9.28 -9.11
CA ALA A 37 -2.07 9.16 -10.38
C ALA A 37 -1.10 9.24 -11.57
N PRO A 38 -1.19 8.34 -12.58
CA PRO A 38 -0.22 8.30 -13.68
C PRO A 38 0.01 9.63 -14.40
N GLN A 39 -1.04 10.44 -14.53
CA GLN A 39 -0.99 11.74 -15.20
C GLN A 39 -0.19 12.79 -14.41
N LEU A 40 -0.13 12.66 -13.07
CA LEU A 40 0.50 13.63 -12.17
C LEU A 40 1.86 13.15 -11.65
N ALA A 41 2.00 11.86 -11.35
CA ALA A 41 3.20 11.30 -10.74
C ALA A 41 4.49 11.65 -11.48
N LYS A 42 4.46 11.64 -12.81
CA LYS A 42 5.64 11.92 -13.65
C LYS A 42 6.15 13.34 -13.46
N SER A 43 5.28 14.35 -13.35
CA SER A 43 5.69 15.75 -13.22
C SER A 43 6.31 16.05 -11.86
N ILE A 44 5.85 15.36 -10.80
CA ILE A 44 6.36 15.51 -9.43
C ILE A 44 7.38 14.44 -9.03
N LYS A 45 7.83 13.61 -9.99
CA LYS A 45 8.79 12.51 -9.80
C LYS A 45 8.37 11.47 -8.75
N ALA A 46 7.07 11.30 -8.51
CA ALA A 46 6.51 10.20 -7.73
C ALA A 46 6.46 8.91 -8.58
N PRO A 47 6.52 7.70 -7.98
CA PRO A 47 6.26 6.48 -8.72
C PRO A 47 4.78 6.44 -9.12
N ALA A 48 4.49 6.44 -10.41
CA ALA A 48 3.11 6.34 -10.91
C ALA A 48 2.47 5.01 -10.46
N ALA A 49 1.23 5.07 -10.00
CA ALA A 49 0.42 3.88 -9.75
C ALA A 49 0.35 3.05 -11.04
N PHE A 50 0.49 1.74 -10.88
CA PHE A 50 0.49 0.73 -11.94
C PHE A 50 1.67 0.81 -12.93
N ASP A 51 2.67 1.66 -12.67
CA ASP A 51 3.96 1.59 -13.35
C ASP A 51 4.80 0.47 -12.72
N LYS A 52 4.68 -0.74 -13.28
CA LYS A 52 5.38 -1.93 -12.82
C LYS A 52 6.90 -1.73 -12.74
N LYS A 53 7.49 -0.94 -13.64
CA LYS A 53 8.93 -0.70 -13.65
C LYS A 53 9.33 0.21 -12.49
N ALA A 54 8.57 1.29 -12.29
CA ALA A 54 8.80 2.20 -11.16
C ALA A 54 8.66 1.47 -9.82
N TRP A 55 7.58 0.70 -9.63
CA TRP A 55 7.34 -0.04 -8.39
C TRP A 55 8.35 -1.15 -8.16
N LYS A 56 8.75 -1.91 -9.20
CA LYS A 56 9.83 -2.89 -9.08
C LYS A 56 11.12 -2.28 -8.56
N LEU A 57 11.50 -1.09 -9.04
CA LEU A 57 12.68 -0.38 -8.54
C LEU A 57 12.52 0.03 -7.07
N ARG A 58 11.34 0.48 -6.64
CA ARG A 58 11.08 0.83 -5.24
C ARG A 58 11.18 -0.39 -4.32
N PHE A 59 10.61 -1.53 -4.71
CA PHE A 59 10.75 -2.77 -3.94
C PHE A 59 12.19 -3.29 -3.90
N GLN A 60 12.96 -3.13 -4.99
CA GLN A 60 14.39 -3.48 -4.99
C GLN A 60 15.21 -2.60 -4.04
N GLN A 61 14.93 -1.30 -4.00
CA GLN A 61 15.55 -0.38 -3.05
C GLN A 61 15.16 -0.75 -1.61
N ALA A 62 13.86 -0.94 -1.35
CA ALA A 62 13.37 -1.33 -0.04
C ALA A 62 13.97 -2.66 0.46
N LYS A 63 14.19 -3.62 -0.44
CA LYS A 63 14.90 -4.87 -0.11
C LYS A 63 16.34 -4.63 0.33
N LYS A 64 17.05 -3.70 -0.31
CA LYS A 64 18.42 -3.33 0.12
C LYS A 64 18.39 -2.66 1.49
N GLU A 65 17.45 -1.75 1.71
CA GLU A 65 17.31 -1.04 2.99
C GLU A 65 16.97 -1.97 4.14
N ALA A 66 16.07 -2.93 3.93
CA ALA A 66 15.77 -3.96 4.92
C ALA A 66 16.96 -4.87 5.21
N LYS A 67 17.74 -5.23 4.18
CA LYS A 67 18.98 -6.00 4.37
C LYS A 67 20.02 -5.22 5.19
N ASN A 68 20.13 -3.92 4.99
CA ASN A 68 21.11 -3.07 5.66
C ASN A 68 20.69 -2.73 7.11
N ASN A 69 19.38 -2.73 7.40
CA ASN A 69 18.83 -2.35 8.71
C ASN A 69 17.83 -3.40 9.23
N PRO A 70 18.24 -4.66 9.43
CA PRO A 70 17.33 -5.78 9.68
C PRO A 70 16.60 -5.71 11.03
N ILE A 71 17.13 -4.96 12.00
CA ILE A 71 16.47 -4.70 13.29
C ILE A 71 15.26 -3.77 13.10
N GLN A 72 15.36 -2.82 12.18
CA GLN A 72 14.33 -1.80 11.95
C GLN A 72 13.30 -2.24 10.91
N PHE A 73 13.74 -2.94 9.86
CA PHE A 73 12.88 -3.39 8.76
C PHE A 73 13.12 -4.88 8.50
N GLN A 74 12.14 -5.71 8.88
CA GLN A 74 12.21 -7.16 8.66
C GLN A 74 11.90 -7.49 7.19
N THR A 75 11.04 -6.69 6.56
CA THR A 75 10.62 -6.87 5.17
C THR A 75 10.81 -5.60 4.33
N PRO A 76 10.86 -5.71 3.00
CA PRO A 76 10.81 -4.54 2.12
C PRO A 76 9.54 -3.70 2.33
N MET A 77 8.41 -4.32 2.69
CA MET A 77 7.16 -3.60 2.94
C MET A 77 7.28 -2.73 4.19
N ASP A 78 7.96 -3.18 5.24
CA ASP A 78 8.17 -2.40 6.47
C ASP A 78 8.87 -1.08 6.15
N TYR A 79 9.88 -1.11 5.29
CA TYR A 79 10.58 0.10 4.84
C TYR A 79 9.68 1.03 4.02
N LEU A 80 8.86 0.47 3.12
CA LEU A 80 7.94 1.27 2.30
C LEU A 80 6.86 1.91 3.17
N LEU A 81 6.25 1.16 4.08
CA LEU A 81 5.28 1.66 5.05
C LEU A 81 5.90 2.74 5.94
N TYR A 82 7.10 2.50 6.47
CA TYR A 82 7.85 3.50 7.23
C TYR A 82 8.04 4.78 6.41
N SER A 83 8.50 4.67 5.16
CA SER A 83 8.70 5.81 4.26
C SER A 83 7.41 6.59 4.01
N VAL A 84 6.25 5.93 3.90
CA VAL A 84 4.94 6.59 3.82
C VAL A 84 4.62 7.34 5.10
N LYS A 85 4.79 6.70 6.26
CA LYS A 85 4.47 7.30 7.57
C LYS A 85 5.33 8.53 7.87
N ILE A 86 6.63 8.45 7.61
CA ILE A 86 7.57 9.55 7.87
C ILE A 86 7.71 10.54 6.71
N GLY A 87 7.07 10.29 5.56
CA GLY A 87 7.30 11.07 4.35
C GLY A 87 8.70 10.85 3.75
N LYS A 88 8.85 11.10 2.45
CA LYS A 88 10.14 10.99 1.76
C LYS A 88 10.16 11.86 0.50
N GLY A 89 11.10 12.80 0.43
CA GLY A 89 11.15 13.78 -0.66
C GLY A 89 9.91 14.68 -0.63
N LEU A 90 9.14 14.69 -1.73
CA LEU A 90 7.89 15.47 -1.83
C LEU A 90 6.66 14.72 -1.27
N MET A 91 6.81 13.48 -0.82
CA MET A 91 5.71 12.72 -0.23
C MET A 91 5.51 13.16 1.22
N HIS A 92 4.33 13.70 1.52
CA HIS A 92 3.92 14.12 2.86
C HIS A 92 3.83 12.93 3.83
N HIS A 93 4.01 13.24 5.13
CA HIS A 93 3.80 12.28 6.22
C HIS A 93 2.42 11.62 6.11
N GLY A 94 2.37 10.29 6.20
CA GLY A 94 1.14 9.52 6.11
C GLY A 94 0.46 9.54 4.74
N GLY A 95 1.10 10.07 3.70
CA GLY A 95 0.57 10.09 2.34
C GLY A 95 -0.71 10.91 2.17
N LEU A 96 -0.89 11.98 2.97
CA LEU A 96 -2.08 12.82 3.02
C LEU A 96 -3.37 12.10 3.52
N CYS A 97 -3.24 10.91 4.11
CA CYS A 97 -4.42 10.13 4.49
C CYS A 97 -5.24 10.80 5.60
N LYS A 98 -4.60 11.44 6.58
CA LYS A 98 -5.29 12.14 7.67
C LYS A 98 -5.88 13.47 7.21
N GLU A 99 -5.29 14.04 6.17
CA GLU A 99 -5.61 15.32 5.56
C GLU A 99 -6.73 15.22 4.51
N ALA A 100 -7.05 14.01 4.06
CA ALA A 100 -8.28 13.72 3.35
C ALA A 100 -9.46 13.95 4.31
N ASN A 101 -10.01 15.18 4.30
CA ASN A 101 -11.11 15.65 5.15
C ASN A 101 -12.42 14.87 4.89
N ILE A 102 -12.42 13.59 5.22
CA ILE A 102 -13.47 12.61 4.96
C ILE A 102 -13.81 11.91 6.29
N PRO A 103 -15.09 11.85 6.68
CA PRO A 103 -15.51 11.11 7.87
C PRO A 103 -15.08 9.64 7.79
N ASN A 104 -14.59 9.09 8.91
CA ASN A 104 -14.17 7.69 9.03
C ASN A 104 -13.02 7.29 8.07
N ASN A 105 -12.07 8.18 7.79
CA ASN A 105 -10.88 7.83 7.01
C ASN A 105 -10.03 6.76 7.73
N ASN A 106 -9.82 5.61 7.07
CA ASN A 106 -8.96 4.56 7.58
C ASN A 106 -7.52 4.77 7.10
N CYS A 107 -6.69 5.26 8.00
CA CYS A 107 -5.25 5.48 7.80
C CYS A 107 -4.39 4.53 8.61
N SER A 108 -4.89 3.32 8.88
CA SER A 108 -4.13 2.27 9.54
C SER A 108 -2.92 1.83 8.69
N ASP A 109 -1.95 1.19 9.34
CA ASP A 109 -0.82 0.60 8.65
C ASP A 109 -1.28 -0.43 7.60
N ASP A 110 -2.33 -1.21 7.88
CA ASP A 110 -2.93 -2.14 6.92
C ASP A 110 -3.51 -1.44 5.69
N ALA A 111 -4.16 -0.28 5.89
CA ALA A 111 -4.72 0.50 4.79
C ALA A 111 -3.62 1.05 3.88
N LEU A 112 -2.53 1.55 4.46
CA LEU A 112 -1.37 2.04 3.71
C LEU A 112 -0.63 0.91 2.98
N VAL A 113 -0.45 -0.25 3.63
CA VAL A 113 0.13 -1.45 3.00
C VAL A 113 -0.75 -1.92 1.84
N ALA A 114 -2.06 -1.98 2.02
CA ALA A 114 -3.01 -2.34 0.97
C ALA A 114 -2.93 -1.35 -0.20
N ALA A 115 -2.78 -0.05 0.05
CA ALA A 115 -2.61 0.97 -1.00
C ALA A 115 -1.29 0.83 -1.77
N ILE A 116 -0.18 0.54 -1.08
CA ILE A 116 1.12 0.25 -1.73
C ILE A 116 0.97 -0.98 -2.64
N ASN A 117 0.34 -2.04 -2.13
CA ASN A 117 0.08 -3.24 -2.92
C ASN A 117 -0.80 -2.92 -4.12
N TYR A 118 -1.89 -2.18 -3.93
CA TYR A 118 -2.80 -1.77 -5.01
C TYR A 118 -2.06 -0.99 -6.11
N MET A 119 -1.28 0.03 -5.74
CA MET A 119 -0.53 0.84 -6.71
C MET A 119 0.59 0.08 -7.42
N SER A 120 1.10 -1.01 -6.84
CA SER A 120 2.21 -1.78 -7.42
C SER A 120 1.78 -2.95 -8.30
N LYS A 121 0.47 -3.16 -8.48
CA LYS A 121 -0.10 -4.17 -9.39
C LYS A 121 0.23 -3.93 -10.86
#